data_AF-A0A3P6R0V4-F1
#
_entry.id   AF-A0A3P6R0V4-F1
#
_cell.length_a   1.000
_cell.length_b   1.000
_cell.length_c   1.000
_cell.angle_alpha   90.00
_cell.angle_beta   90.00
_cell.angle_gamma   90.00
#
_symmetry.space_group_name_H-M   'P 1'
#
loop_
_entity.id
_entity.type
_entity.pdbx_description
1 polymer ?
#
loop_
_entity_poly.entity_id
_entity_poly.type
_entity_poly.pdbx_seq_one_letter_code
_entity_poly.pdbx_strand_id
1 'polypeptide(L)'
;MENEADFAEVKIEYLRPGDVLGDWTVENKIGEGGFGAVYLVTDKNGKEYAMKTEIVACHRQNRTDQLQVLKAEYYVLTELKRAKARHFCDILDSGLVGENKYLVMTLVGQSLTVQYFVSLFL
;
A
#
# COMPACT_ATOMS: atom_id res chain seq x y z
N MET A 1 32.45 9.06 -27.47
CA MET A 1 31.39 8.16 -27.94
C MET A 1 30.69 7.62 -26.72
N GLU A 2 29.48 8.12 -26.54
CA GLU A 2 28.35 7.69 -25.70
C GLU A 2 28.66 6.91 -24.41
N ASN A 3 28.49 7.61 -23.29
CA ASN A 3 28.31 7.00 -21.98
C ASN A 3 26.86 6.51 -21.94
N GLU A 4 26.67 5.23 -22.20
CA GLU A 4 25.38 4.54 -22.13
C GLU A 4 25.00 4.46 -20.64
N ALA A 5 24.30 5.49 -20.17
CA ALA A 5 23.67 5.49 -18.86
C ALA A 5 22.63 4.37 -18.88
N ASP A 6 22.98 3.24 -18.28
CA ASP A 6 22.09 2.13 -18.01
C ASP A 6 20.92 2.65 -17.16
N PHE A 7 19.83 3.04 -17.83
CA PHE A 7 18.53 3.25 -17.22
C PHE A 7 18.03 1.88 -16.80
N ALA A 8 18.56 1.38 -15.68
CA ALA A 8 18.09 0.15 -15.09
C ALA A 8 16.57 0.25 -14.91
N GLU A 9 15.85 -0.58 -15.64
CA GLU A 9 14.40 -0.60 -15.68
C GLU A 9 13.88 -0.79 -14.25
N VAL A 10 13.11 0.18 -13.75
CA VAL A 10 12.54 0.10 -12.42
C VAL A 10 11.53 -1.03 -12.41
N LYS A 11 11.96 -2.20 -11.94
CA LYS A 11 11.08 -3.35 -11.81
C LYS A 11 10.25 -3.19 -10.55
N ILE A 12 8.96 -2.95 -10.72
CA ILE A 12 8.01 -2.93 -9.60
C ILE A 12 7.69 -4.38 -9.24
N GLU A 13 7.99 -4.78 -8.00
CA GLU A 13 7.60 -6.07 -7.48
C GLU A 13 6.25 -5.95 -6.75
N TYR A 14 5.25 -6.70 -7.23
CA TYR A 14 3.93 -6.80 -6.61
C TYR A 14 3.83 -8.05 -5.76
N LEU A 15 3.06 -7.96 -4.68
CA LEU A 15 2.69 -9.11 -3.86
C LEU A 15 1.73 -10.02 -4.63
N ARG A 16 1.84 -11.32 -4.36
CA ARG A 16 1.05 -12.38 -4.98
C ARG A 16 0.06 -12.96 -3.97
N PRO A 17 -1.07 -13.52 -4.43
CA PRO A 17 -1.93 -14.33 -3.56
C PRO A 17 -1.14 -15.43 -2.85
N GLY A 18 -1.32 -15.54 -1.53
CA GLY A 18 -0.59 -16.44 -0.65
C GLY A 18 0.66 -15.83 0.01
N ASP A 19 1.12 -14.64 -0.41
CA ASP A 19 2.20 -13.94 0.29
C ASP A 19 1.75 -13.53 1.69
N VAL A 20 2.67 -13.60 2.65
CA VAL A 20 2.41 -13.26 4.06
C VAL A 20 3.24 -12.06 4.48
N LEU A 21 2.57 -11.03 4.98
CA LEU A 21 3.20 -9.85 5.56
C LEU A 21 2.74 -9.72 7.02
N GLY A 22 3.64 -10.08 7.95
CA GLY A 22 3.29 -10.13 9.38
C GLY A 22 2.24 -11.22 9.63
N ASP A 23 1.10 -10.83 10.20
CA ASP A 23 -0.04 -11.72 10.47
C ASP A 23 -1.09 -11.72 9.34
N TRP A 24 -0.78 -11.11 8.19
CA TRP A 24 -1.72 -10.89 7.09
C TRP A 24 -1.37 -11.74 5.87
N THR A 25 -2.37 -12.45 5.33
CA THR A 25 -2.23 -13.23 4.09
C THR A 25 -2.85 -12.47 2.93
N VAL A 26 -2.12 -12.33 1.83
CA VAL A 26 -2.61 -11.67 0.60
C VAL A 26 -3.56 -12.60 -0.15
N GLU A 27 -4.78 -12.14 -0.41
CA GLU A 27 -5.78 -12.88 -1.19
C GLU A 27 -5.79 -12.42 -2.65
N ASN A 28 -5.84 -11.11 -2.88
CA ASN A 28 -5.88 -10.54 -4.23
C ASN A 28 -5.44 -9.07 -4.24
N LYS A 29 -5.02 -8.57 -5.40
CA LYS A 29 -4.81 -7.14 -5.64
C LYS A 29 -6.14 -6.50 -6.02
N ILE A 30 -6.54 -5.47 -5.29
CA ILE A 30 -7.84 -4.79 -5.46
C ILE A 30 -7.72 -3.35 -5.96
N GLY A 31 -6.51 -2.78 -5.94
CA GLY A 31 -6.27 -1.45 -6.46
C GLY A 31 -4.79 -1.15 -6.67
N GLU A 32 -4.53 -0.15 -7.50
CA GLU A 32 -3.19 0.38 -7.76
C GLU A 32 -3.30 1.87 -8.10
N GLY A 33 -2.38 2.66 -7.56
CA GLY A 33 -2.17 4.04 -7.94
C GLY A 33 -0.68 4.39 -7.93
N GLY A 34 -0.34 5.64 -8.27
CA GLY A 34 1.06 6.08 -8.38
C GLY A 34 1.89 6.00 -7.08
N PHE A 35 1.23 5.77 -5.93
CA PHE A 35 1.88 5.72 -4.62
C PHE A 35 1.96 4.31 -4.03
N GLY A 36 1.41 3.30 -4.70
CA GLY A 36 1.30 1.97 -4.11
C GLY A 36 0.24 1.08 -4.73
N ALA A 37 0.18 -0.15 -4.22
CA ALA A 37 -0.88 -1.10 -4.51
C ALA A 37 -1.69 -1.38 -3.25
N VAL A 38 -2.97 -1.71 -3.45
CA VAL A 38 -3.89 -2.12 -2.40
C VAL A 38 -4.31 -3.56 -2.65
N TYR A 39 -4.23 -4.36 -1.60
CA TYR A 39 -4.54 -5.79 -1.62
C TYR A 39 -5.66 -6.09 -0.62
N LEU A 40 -6.51 -7.04 -0.99
CA LEU A 40 -7.37 -7.74 -0.06
C LEU A 40 -6.49 -8.70 0.76
N VAL A 41 -6.58 -8.62 2.08
CA VAL A 41 -5.85 -9.50 2.99
C VAL A 41 -6.77 -10.11 4.03
N THR A 42 -6.40 -11.27 4.54
CA THR A 42 -7.10 -11.96 5.63
C THR A 42 -6.26 -12.02 6.89
N ASP A 43 -6.91 -11.90 8.05
CA ASP A 43 -6.30 -12.24 9.33
C ASP A 43 -6.33 -13.75 9.58
N LYS A 44 -5.68 -14.20 10.66
CA LYS A 44 -5.69 -15.60 11.10
C LYS A 44 -7.09 -16.19 11.38
N ASN A 45 -8.12 -15.36 11.51
CA ASN A 45 -9.50 -15.78 11.73
C ASN A 45 -10.30 -15.80 10.42
N GLY A 46 -9.68 -15.47 9.28
CA GLY A 46 -10.31 -15.38 7.97
C GLY A 46 -11.11 -14.10 7.74
N LYS A 47 -10.93 -13.06 8.57
CA LYS A 47 -11.60 -11.78 8.38
C LYS A 47 -10.83 -10.90 7.40
N GLU A 48 -11.56 -10.28 6.48
CA GLU A 48 -11.01 -9.51 5.36
C GLU A 48 -10.75 -8.04 5.70
N TYR A 49 -9.65 -7.52 5.13
CA TYR A 49 -9.17 -6.14 5.29
C TYR A 49 -8.48 -5.65 4.00
N ALA A 50 -8.15 -4.36 3.97
CA ALA A 50 -7.35 -3.77 2.91
C ALA A 50 -5.93 -3.50 3.42
N MET A 51 -4.92 -3.98 2.69
CA MET A 51 -3.51 -3.69 2.93
C MET A 51 -2.96 -2.83 1.80
N LYS A 52 -2.41 -1.67 2.13
CA LYS A 52 -1.71 -0.81 1.17
C LYS A 52 -0.20 -0.95 1.35
N THR A 53 0.52 -1.04 0.24
CA THR A 53 1.99 -1.11 0.22
C THR A 53 2.58 -0.01 -0.65
N GLU A 54 3.77 0.49 -0.29
CA GLU A 54 4.53 1.40 -1.16
C GLU A 54 5.19 0.62 -2.31
N ILE A 55 5.29 1.23 -3.49
CA ILE A 55 6.12 0.70 -4.57
C ILE A 55 7.58 0.92 -4.18
N VAL A 56 8.29 -0.16 -3.83
CA VAL A 56 9.73 -0.11 -3.63
C VAL A 56 10.38 -0.23 -5.00
N ALA A 57 10.81 0.90 -5.56
CA ALA A 57 11.68 0.89 -6.74
C ALA A 57 13.04 0.31 -6.32
N CYS A 58 13.21 -1.01 -6.45
CA CYS A 58 14.53 -1.62 -6.39
C CYS A 58 15.38 -0.94 -7.48
N HIS A 59 16.57 -0.45 -7.13
CA HIS A 59 17.55 0.24 -8.00
C HIS A 59 17.57 1.77 -8.00
N ARG A 60 16.75 2.48 -7.21
CA ARG A 60 17.03 3.91 -6.98
C ARG A 60 18.23 4.05 -6.03
N GLN A 61 19.43 4.21 -6.59
CA GLN A 61 20.68 4.44 -5.86
C GLN A 61 20.67 5.66 -4.91
N ASN A 62 19.65 6.52 -4.98
CA ASN A 62 19.41 7.58 -4.01
C ASN A 62 18.15 7.32 -3.18
N ARG A 63 18.37 6.80 -1.96
CA ARG A 63 17.36 6.56 -0.90
C ARG A 63 16.65 7.83 -0.43
N THR A 64 17.14 9.01 -0.80
CA THR A 64 16.77 10.31 -0.20
C THR A 64 15.45 10.92 -0.68
N ASP A 65 14.90 10.48 -1.82
CA ASP A 65 13.64 11.02 -2.39
C ASP A 65 12.44 10.04 -2.32
N GLN A 66 12.46 9.08 -1.39
CA GLN A 66 11.23 8.30 -1.13
C GLN A 66 10.22 9.21 -0.42
N LEU A 67 9.27 9.77 -1.19
CA LEU A 67 8.07 10.39 -0.65
C LEU A 67 7.44 9.41 0.35
N GLN A 68 7.40 9.80 1.63
CA GLN A 68 6.89 8.97 2.74
C GLN A 68 5.36 8.97 2.76
N VAL A 69 4.72 8.63 1.64
CA VAL A 69 3.27 8.76 1.46
C VAL A 69 2.52 7.86 2.43
N LEU A 70 2.99 6.63 2.65
CA LEU A 70 2.31 5.71 3.56
C LEU A 70 2.40 6.18 5.03
N LYS A 71 3.47 6.90 5.41
CA LYS A 71 3.57 7.52 6.75
C LYS A 71 2.60 8.67 6.92
N ALA A 72 2.40 9.48 5.87
CA ALA A 72 1.42 10.56 5.91
C ALA A 72 0.00 10.00 6.10
N GLU A 73 -0.36 8.95 5.36
CA GLU A 73 -1.64 8.26 5.51
C GLU A 73 -1.81 7.65 6.90
N TYR A 74 -0.80 6.94 7.40
CA TYR A 74 -0.81 6.41 8.77
C TYR A 74 -1.08 7.51 9.80
N TYR A 75 -0.38 8.64 9.70
CA TYR A 75 -0.52 9.75 10.63
C TYR A 75 -1.93 10.35 10.59
N VAL A 76 -2.43 10.70 9.40
CA VAL A 76 -3.74 11.32 9.24
C VAL A 76 -4.86 10.41 9.73
N LEU A 77 -4.86 9.14 9.33
CA LEU A 77 -5.88 8.19 9.77
C LEU A 77 -5.81 7.89 11.27
N THR A 78 -4.60 7.91 11.87
CA THR A 78 -4.43 7.76 13.32
C THR A 78 -5.08 8.93 14.07
N GLU A 79 -4.89 10.16 13.60
CA GLU A 79 -5.50 11.34 14.20
C GLU A 79 -7.03 11.36 13.99
N LEU A 80 -7.52 10.94 12.82
CA LEU A 80 -8.96 10.82 12.56
C LEU A 80 -9.64 9.76 13.43
N LYS A 81 -8.96 8.64 13.68
CA LYS A 81 -9.41 7.61 14.62
C LYS A 81 -9.50 8.15 16.05
N ARG A 82 -8.49 8.91 16.50
CA ARG A 82 -8.51 9.60 17.81
C ARG A 82 -9.66 10.60 17.92
N ALA A 83 -9.92 11.34 16.85
CA ALA A 83 -11.03 12.28 16.75
C ALA A 83 -12.42 11.60 16.62
N LYS A 84 -12.47 10.26 16.51
CA LYS A 84 -13.70 9.47 16.27
C LYS A 84 -14.48 9.94 15.04
N ALA A 85 -13.76 10.30 13.99
CA ALA A 85 -14.37 10.68 12.72
C ALA A 85 -15.09 9.47 12.10
N ARG A 86 -16.32 9.69 11.60
CA ARG A 86 -17.23 8.60 11.18
C ARG A 86 -17.02 8.12 9.74
N HIS A 87 -16.42 8.95 8.90
CA HIS A 87 -16.40 8.76 7.45
C HIS A 87 -15.01 8.42 6.92
N PHE A 88 -14.20 7.75 7.74
CA PHE A 88 -12.84 7.33 7.39
C PHE A 88 -12.62 5.87 7.76
N CYS A 89 -11.70 5.22 7.05
CA CYS A 89 -11.25 3.88 7.40
C CYS A 89 -10.42 3.90 8.69
N ASP A 90 -10.57 2.85 9.49
CA ASP A 90 -9.76 2.68 10.69
C ASP A 90 -8.46 1.94 10.35
N ILE A 91 -7.35 2.39 10.92
CA ILE A 91 -6.09 1.62 10.91
C ILE A 91 -6.22 0.46 11.89
N LEU A 92 -5.79 -0.72 11.45
CA LEU A 92 -5.65 -1.91 12.27
C LEU A 92 -4.20 -2.20 12.62
N ASP A 93 -3.32 -2.15 11.62
CA ASP A 93 -1.92 -2.53 11.76
C ASP A 93 -1.04 -1.80 10.73
N SER A 94 0.26 -1.74 10.99
CA SER A 94 1.25 -1.21 10.06
C SER A 94 2.61 -1.83 10.36
N GLY A 95 3.42 -2.07 9.33
CA GLY A 95 4.73 -2.66 9.54
C GLY A 95 5.65 -2.59 8.34
N LEU A 96 6.77 -3.29 8.47
CA LEU A 96 7.80 -3.45 7.45
C LEU A 96 8.22 -4.93 7.44
N VAL A 97 8.05 -5.61 6.32
CA VAL A 97 8.51 -7.00 6.11
C VAL A 97 9.47 -7.01 4.94
N GLY A 98 10.74 -7.34 5.21
CA GLY A 98 11.81 -7.13 4.24
C GLY A 98 11.94 -5.65 3.89
N GLU A 99 11.72 -5.31 2.62
CA GLU A 99 11.67 -3.92 2.15
C GLU A 99 10.24 -3.38 2.00
N ASN A 100 9.22 -4.24 2.15
CA ASN A 100 7.82 -3.88 1.93
C ASN A 100 7.21 -3.23 3.18
N LYS A 101 7.00 -1.91 3.12
CA LYS A 101 6.16 -1.20 4.10
C LYS A 101 4.70 -1.43 3.79
N TYR A 102 3.92 -1.70 4.81
CA TYR A 102 2.50 -1.95 4.67
C TYR A 102 1.66 -1.23 5.75
N LEU A 103 0.43 -0.90 5.39
CA LEU A 103 -0.61 -0.34 6.25
C LEU A 103 -1.89 -1.15 6.06
N VAL A 104 -2.42 -1.73 7.13
CA VAL A 104 -3.69 -2.46 7.12
C VAL A 104 -4.79 -1.60 7.71
N MET A 105 -5.87 -1.48 6.95
CA MET A 105 -7.04 -0.68 7.27
C MET A 105 -8.32 -1.46 7.02
N THR A 106 -9.43 -0.97 7.58
CA THR A 106 -10.76 -1.56 7.33
C THR A 106 -11.06 -1.59 5.84
N LEU A 107 -11.52 -2.74 5.34
CA LEU A 107 -12.01 -2.83 3.97
C LEU A 107 -13.28 -1.97 3.82
N VAL A 108 -13.27 -1.09 2.81
CA VAL A 108 -14.41 -0.23 2.46
C VAL A 108 -15.06 -0.72 1.18
N GLY A 109 -16.27 -0.22 0.89
CA GLY A 109 -17.04 -0.61 -0.30
C GLY A 109 -16.33 -0.33 -1.62
N GLN A 110 -16.98 -0.72 -2.72
CA GLN A 110 -16.43 -0.54 -4.07
C GLN A 110 -16.03 0.92 -4.33
N SER A 111 -14.93 1.12 -5.05
CA SER A 111 -14.51 2.44 -5.50
C SER A 111 -15.63 3.11 -6.28
N LEU A 112 -15.86 4.41 -6.04
CA LEU A 112 -16.89 5.21 -6.71
C LEU A 112 -16.67 5.33 -8.23
N THR A 113 -15.47 5.01 -8.72
CA THR A 113 -15.16 4.95 -10.15
C THR A 113 -15.61 3.63 -10.75
N VAL A 114 -16.64 3.70 -11.60
CA VAL A 114 -16.97 2.65 -12.57
C VAL A 114 -15.98 2.81 -13.74
N GLN A 115 -15.06 1.85 -13.88
CA GLN A 115 -14.09 1.70 -14.98
C GLN A 115 -12.97 2.76 -15.11
N TYR A 116 -11.75 2.29 -14.86
CA TYR A 116 -10.42 2.89 -15.08
C TYR A 116 -9.94 3.95 -14.05
N PHE A 117 -8.80 3.58 -13.43
CA PHE A 117 -7.90 4.35 -12.57
C PHE A 117 -8.39 4.72 -11.15
N VAL A 118 -7.68 4.17 -10.17
CA VAL A 118 -7.84 4.37 -8.73
C VAL A 118 -7.02 5.59 -8.30
N SER A 119 -7.69 6.62 -7.81
CA SER A 119 -7.21 7.59 -6.81
C SER A 119 -8.42 8.51 -6.57
N LEU A 120 -9.01 8.54 -5.40
CA LEU A 120 -8.42 9.15 -4.22
C LEU A 120 -9.25 8.67 -3.03
N PHE A 121 -8.59 8.24 -1.95
CA PHE A 121 -9.26 8.25 -0.64
C PHE A 121 -9.49 9.73 -0.28
N LEU A 122 -10.68 10.22 -0.57
CA LEU A 122 -11.30 11.42 -0.02
C LEU A 122 -12.81 11.20 0.05
#